data_AF-A0A970HPX6-F1
#
_entry.id   AF-A0A970HPX6-F1
#
_cell.length_a   1.000
_cell.length_b   1.000
_cell.length_c   1.000
_cell.angle_alpha   90.00
_cell.angle_beta   90.00
_cell.angle_gamma   90.00
#
_symmetry.space_group_name_H-M   'P 1'
#
loop_
_entity.id
_entity.type
_entity.pdbx_description
1 polymer ?
#
loop_
_entity_poly.entity_id
_entity_poly.type
_entity_poly.pdbx_seq_one_letter_code
_entity_poly.pdbx_strand_id
1 'polypeptide(L)'
;GFIPSKAPNAEAAHLFLDYILDAERGAQCFEYLGYYCTYSASDAYISDEFKPFLTLPAEFEKEDTEMIQNVSAEAEEKHSDVWVVFKSLCE
;
A
#
# COMPACT_ATOMS: atom_id res chain seq x y z
N GLY A 1 2.20 -6.63 9.38
CA GLY A 1 0.95 -5.90 9.63
C GLY A 1 1.06 -5.04 10.88
N PHE A 2 0.19 -4.05 11.04
CA PHE A 2 0.10 -3.21 12.23
C PHE A 2 -1.06 -3.65 13.13
N ILE A 3 -0.86 -3.71 14.44
CA ILE A 3 -1.90 -3.96 15.45
C ILE A 3 -1.81 -2.85 16.50
N PRO A 4 -2.91 -2.11 16.79
CA PRO A 4 -2.92 -1.11 17.84
C PRO A 4 -2.53 -1.69 19.20
N SER A 5 -1.75 -0.96 20.00
CA SER A 5 -1.29 -1.42 21.32
C SER A 5 -2.42 -1.69 22.32
N LYS A 6 -3.60 -1.11 22.08
CA LYS A 6 -4.83 -1.29 22.86
C LYS A 6 -5.91 -2.07 22.09
N ALA A 7 -5.51 -2.90 21.14
CA ALA A 7 -6.46 -3.70 20.37
C ALA A 7 -7.31 -4.57 21.33
N PRO A 8 -8.65 -4.50 21.25
CA PRO A 8 -9.53 -5.24 22.17
C PRO A 8 -9.43 -6.76 22.00
N ASN A 9 -8.92 -7.22 20.84
CA ASN A 9 -8.66 -8.62 20.57
C ASN A 9 -7.40 -8.77 19.70
N ALA A 10 -6.23 -8.69 20.33
CA ALA A 10 -4.95 -8.80 19.65
C ALA A 10 -4.73 -10.18 19.02
N GLU A 11 -5.18 -11.25 19.67
CA GLU A 11 -5.05 -12.62 19.17
C GLU A 11 -5.79 -12.80 17.83
N ALA A 12 -7.05 -12.38 17.74
CA ALA A 12 -7.79 -12.43 16.48
C ALA A 12 -7.17 -11.54 15.39
N ALA A 13 -6.58 -10.40 15.75
CA ALA A 13 -5.87 -9.55 14.80
C ALA A 13 -4.63 -10.26 14.23
N HIS A 14 -3.88 -10.99 15.06
CA HIS A 14 -2.76 -11.82 14.59
C HIS A 14 -3.23 -12.94 13.66
N LEU A 15 -4.28 -13.68 14.05
CA LEU A 15 -4.86 -14.74 13.21
C LEU A 15 -5.34 -14.19 11.85
N PHE A 16 -5.90 -12.98 11.83
CA PHE A 16 -6.31 -12.33 10.60
C PHE A 16 -5.11 -11.92 9.73
N LEU A 17 -4.02 -11.43 10.34
CA LEU A 17 -2.78 -11.15 9.60
C LEU A 17 -2.24 -12.43 8.95
N ASP A 18 -2.23 -13.55 9.67
CA ASP A 18 -1.79 -14.83 9.11
C ASP A 18 -2.71 -15.29 7.97
N TYR A 19 -4.02 -15.09 8.12
CA TYR A 19 -5.01 -15.43 7.09
C TYR A 19 -4.79 -14.65 5.78
N ILE A 20 -4.52 -13.34 5.85
CA ILE A 20 -4.28 -12.51 4.65
C ILE A 20 -2.86 -12.67 4.07
N LEU A 21 -1.92 -13.20 4.86
CA LEU A 21 -0.54 -13.49 4.43
C LEU A 21 -0.39 -14.90 3.84
N ASP A 22 -1.48 -15.67 3.74
CA ASP A 22 -1.51 -16.85 2.89
C ASP A 22 -1.41 -16.44 1.42
N ALA A 23 -0.43 -16.98 0.69
CA ALA A 23 -0.08 -16.52 -0.65
C ALA A 23 -1.24 -16.64 -1.66
N GLU A 24 -2.01 -17.72 -1.59
CA GLU A 24 -3.15 -17.95 -2.50
C GLU A 24 -4.29 -16.99 -2.19
N ARG A 25 -4.60 -16.79 -0.89
CA ARG A 25 -5.61 -15.80 -0.48
C ARG A 25 -5.17 -14.37 -0.79
N GLY A 26 -3.89 -14.07 -0.63
CA GLY A 26 -3.31 -12.78 -1.00
C GLY A 26 -3.51 -12.50 -2.49
N ALA A 27 -3.22 -13.48 -3.36
CA ALA A 27 -3.43 -13.34 -4.81
C ALA A 27 -4.90 -13.06 -5.14
N GLN A 28 -5.84 -13.82 -4.56
CA GLN A 28 -7.27 -13.59 -4.74
C GLN A 28 -7.69 -12.18 -4.30
N CYS A 29 -7.16 -11.69 -3.18
CA CYS A 29 -7.42 -10.33 -2.72
C CYS A 29 -6.90 -9.27 -3.70
N PHE A 30 -5.67 -9.41 -4.19
CA PHE A 30 -5.08 -8.43 -5.12
C PHE A 30 -5.78 -8.42 -6.48
N GLU A 31 -6.15 -9.59 -7.02
CA GLU A 31 -6.93 -9.68 -8.26
C GLU A 31 -8.30 -9.02 -8.13
N TYR A 32 -9.00 -9.26 -7.01
CA TYR A 32 -10.29 -8.63 -6.76
C TYR A 32 -10.18 -7.11 -6.60
N LEU A 33 -9.15 -6.64 -5.89
CA LEU A 33 -8.94 -5.22 -5.64
C LEU A 33 -8.40 -4.48 -6.87
N GLY A 34 -7.67 -5.15 -7.75
CA GLY A 34 -6.95 -4.54 -8.86
C GLY A 34 -5.77 -3.66 -8.42
N TYR A 35 -5.31 -3.82 -7.18
CA TYR A 35 -4.16 -3.09 -6.64
C TYR A 35 -2.88 -3.92 -6.75
N TYR A 36 -1.77 -3.22 -6.93
CA TYR A 36 -0.43 -3.79 -6.93
C TYR A 36 -0.18 -4.73 -5.73
N CYS A 37 0.31 -5.93 -6.03
CA CYS A 37 0.64 -6.97 -5.07
C CYS A 37 1.86 -6.57 -4.24
N THR A 38 1.67 -6.44 -2.92
CA THR A 38 2.74 -6.08 -1.98
C THR A 38 3.31 -7.28 -1.22
N TYR A 39 2.93 -8.49 -1.62
CA TYR A 39 3.41 -9.74 -1.04
C TYR A 39 3.88 -10.69 -2.15
N SER A 40 5.19 -10.67 -2.43
CA SER A 40 5.77 -11.37 -3.60
C SER A 40 5.52 -12.89 -3.63
N ALA A 41 5.24 -13.53 -2.50
CA ALA A 41 4.87 -14.95 -2.50
C ALA A 41 3.52 -15.22 -3.20
N SER A 42 2.65 -14.22 -3.27
CA SER A 42 1.37 -14.29 -3.99
C SER A 42 1.54 -14.25 -5.51
N ASP A 43 2.64 -13.71 -6.04
CA ASP A 43 2.85 -13.52 -7.49
C ASP A 43 2.74 -14.83 -8.27
N ALA A 44 3.14 -15.95 -7.66
CA ALA A 44 3.03 -17.29 -8.25
C ALA A 44 1.58 -17.76 -8.42
N TYR A 45 0.65 -17.22 -7.64
CA TYR A 45 -0.77 -17.58 -7.63
C TYR A 45 -1.65 -16.58 -8.38
N ILE A 46 -1.12 -15.41 -8.77
CA ILE A 46 -1.81 -14.46 -9.63
C ILE A 46 -1.94 -15.07 -11.03
N SER A 47 -3.12 -14.96 -11.63
CA SER A 47 -3.40 -15.41 -12.98
C SER A 47 -2.59 -14.62 -14.01
N ASP A 48 -2.27 -15.28 -15.13
CA ASP A 48 -1.43 -14.68 -16.17
C ASP A 48 -2.09 -13.45 -16.82
N GLU A 49 -3.42 -13.34 -16.78
CA GLU A 49 -4.16 -12.16 -17.21
C GLU A 49 -3.83 -10.92 -16.35
N PHE A 50 -3.73 -11.10 -15.03
CA PHE A 50 -3.52 -9.98 -14.10
C PHE A 50 -2.04 -9.72 -13.77
N LYS A 51 -1.16 -10.71 -13.92
CA LYS A 51 0.28 -10.59 -13.61
C LYS A 51 0.94 -9.31 -14.14
N PRO A 52 0.78 -8.91 -15.43
CA PRO A 52 1.43 -7.72 -15.96
C PRO A 52 1.02 -6.41 -15.28
N PHE A 53 -0.14 -6.38 -14.62
CA PHE A 53 -0.70 -5.18 -13.99
C PHE A 53 -0.48 -5.15 -12.47
N LEU A 54 -0.43 -6.33 -11.85
CA LEU A 54 -0.41 -6.46 -10.39
C LEU A 54 0.97 -6.79 -9.82
N THR A 55 1.95 -7.19 -10.63
CA THR A 55 3.31 -7.50 -10.18
C THR A 55 4.30 -6.42 -10.58
N LEU A 56 5.47 -6.40 -9.92
CA LEU A 56 6.49 -5.38 -10.19
C LEU A 56 7.07 -5.58 -11.60
N PRO A 57 7.03 -4.56 -12.48
CA PRO A 57 7.73 -4.62 -13.75
C PRO A 57 9.23 -4.85 -13.53
N ALA A 58 9.88 -5.61 -14.39
CA ALA A 58 11.29 -5.95 -14.25
C ALA A 58 12.21 -4.73 -14.45
N GLU A 59 11.72 -3.71 -15.17
CA GLU A 59 12.36 -2.43 -15.44
C GLU A 59 12.15 -1.39 -14.33
N PHE A 60 11.41 -1.72 -13.27
CA PHE A 60 11.21 -0.80 -12.16
C PHE A 60 12.50 -0.69 -11.33
N GLU A 61 13.11 0.50 -11.35
CA GLU A 61 14.28 0.81 -10.54
C GLU A 61 13.89 1.63 -9.32
N LYS A 62 14.45 1.29 -8.17
CA LYS A 62 14.10 1.95 -6.90
C LYS A 62 14.54 3.42 -6.89
N GLU A 63 15.62 3.72 -7.59
CA GLU A 63 16.28 5.01 -7.70
C GLU A 63 15.40 6.08 -8.35
N ASP A 64 14.41 5.68 -9.15
CA ASP A 64 13.46 6.58 -9.81
C ASP A 64 12.26 6.93 -8.91
N THR A 65 12.26 6.49 -7.64
CA THR A 65 11.14 6.66 -6.72
C THR A 65 11.58 7.21 -5.36
N GLU A 66 10.69 7.97 -4.73
CA GLU A 66 10.84 8.40 -3.34
C GLU A 66 9.64 8.01 -2.49
N MET A 67 9.91 7.67 -1.23
CA MET A 67 8.86 7.50 -0.23
C MET A 67 8.61 8.84 0.44
N ILE A 68 7.34 9.19 0.65
CA ILE A 68 6.98 10.35 1.46
C ILE A 68 7.63 10.23 2.84
N GLN A 69 8.33 11.28 3.26
CA GLN A 69 9.05 11.32 4.51
C GLN A 69 8.20 11.91 5.63
N ASN A 70 8.53 11.57 6.88
CA ASN A 70 8.01 12.32 8.01
C ASN A 70 8.59 13.74 7.97
N VAL A 71 7.71 14.74 8.04
CA VAL A 71 8.08 16.16 8.02
C VAL A 71 7.82 16.81 9.38
N SER A 72 8.42 17.97 9.63
CA SER A 72 8.10 18.76 10.82
C SER A 72 6.67 19.31 10.74
N ALA A 73 6.09 19.67 11.89
CA ALA A 73 4.79 20.33 11.92
C ALA A 73 4.77 21.64 11.11
N GLU A 74 5.88 22.39 11.12
CA GLU A 74 6.04 23.62 10.32
C GLU A 74 5.98 23.32 8.81
N ALA A 75 6.66 22.27 8.35
CA ALA A 75 6.64 21.89 6.94
C ALA A 75 5.24 21.38 6.51
N GLU A 76 4.55 20.63 7.37
CA GLU A 76 3.17 20.19 7.12
C GLU A 76 2.21 21.37 6.99
N GLU A 77 2.32 22.37 7.88
CA GLU A 77 1.52 23.61 7.80
C GLU A 77 1.78 24.34 6.47
N LYS A 78 3.05 24.44 6.06
CA LYS A 78 3.42 25.06 4.79
C LYS A 78 2.88 24.31 3.58
N HIS A 79 2.88 22.98 3.59
CA HIS A 79 2.24 22.19 2.51
C HIS A 79 0.74 22.48 2.42
N SER A 80 0.05 22.57 3.56
CA SER A 80 -1.37 22.89 3.61
C SER A 80 -1.67 24.30 3.07
N ASP A 81 -0.89 25.30 3.48
CA ASP A 81 -1.02 26.70 3.00
C ASP A 81 -0.93 26.76 1.46
N VAL A 82 0.12 26.13 0.90
CA VAL A 82 0.35 26.10 -0.55
C VAL A 82 -0.79 25.38 -1.27
N TRP A 83 -1.27 24.26 -0.74
CA TRP A 83 -2.37 23.49 -1.33
C TRP A 83 -3.68 24.28 -1.37
N VAL A 84 -4.01 25.00 -0.30
CA VAL A 84 -5.21 25.85 -0.24
C VAL A 84 -5.16 26.95 -1.30
N VAL A 85 -4.02 27.64 -1.41
CA VAL A 85 -3.83 28.68 -2.42
C VAL A 85 -3.94 28.09 -3.83
N PHE A 86 -3.24 26.98 -4.11
CA PHE A 86 -3.27 26.32 -5.42
C PHE A 86 -4.69 25.98 -5.85
N LYS A 87 -5.46 25.31 -4.97
CA LYS A 87 -6.85 24.97 -5.25
C LYS A 87 -7.72 26.20 -5.54
N SER A 88 -7.58 27.25 -4.74
CA SER A 88 -8.42 28.47 -4.88
C SER A 88 -8.20 29.22 -6.19
N LEU A 89 -7.06 29.01 -6.86
CA LEU A 89 -6.74 29.62 -8.16
C LEU A 89 -7.17 28.75 -9.36
N CYS A 90 -7.54 27.49 -9.11
CA CYS A 90 -8.05 26.55 -10.12
C CYS A 90 -9.59 26.48 -10.16
N GLU A 91 -10.27 27.20 -9.27
CA GLU A 91 -11.72 27.47 -9.29
C GLU A 91 -12.01 28.82 -9.95
#